data_AF-A0A1H9ENF5-F1
#
_entry.id   AF-A0A1H9ENF5-F1
#
_cell.length_a   1.000
_cell.length_b   1.000
_cell.length_c   1.000
_cell.angle_alpha   90.00
_cell.angle_beta   90.00
_cell.angle_gamma   90.00
#
_symmetry.space_group_name_H-M   'P 1'
#
loop_
_entity.id
_entity.type
_entity.pdbx_description
1 polymer ?
#
loop_
_entity_poly.entity_id
_entity_poly.type
_entity_poly.pdbx_seq_one_letter_code
_entity_poly.pdbx_strand_id
1 'polypeptide(L)'
;MINHKILEGISEQIGQLFDQTRPGSAESEIRQQINALLLSAFRRMDLVTREEFDAQSAVLARSRAKLEQLQSELEQLEKKVGQTVNKP
;
A
#
# COMPACT_ATOMS: atom_id res chain seq x y z
N MET A 1 2.40 1.19 -1.44
CA MET A 1 3.80 1.10 -1.91
C MET A 1 4.70 1.06 -0.68
N ILE A 2 5.68 0.16 -0.64
CA ILE A 2 6.63 0.12 0.48
C ILE A 2 7.40 1.44 0.48
N ASN A 3 7.44 2.11 1.63
CA ASN A 3 8.07 3.42 1.75
C ASN A 3 9.60 3.26 1.75
N HIS A 4 10.27 3.68 0.66
CA HIS A 4 11.71 3.55 0.45
C HIS A 4 12.55 4.15 1.59
N LYS A 5 12.05 5.23 2.24
CA LYS A 5 12.71 5.88 3.38
C LYS A 5 12.86 4.97 4.61
N ILE A 6 11.97 3.98 4.76
CA ILE A 6 12.02 3.03 5.87
C ILE A 6 13.13 2.00 5.63
N LEU A 7 13.32 1.57 4.39
CA LEU A 7 14.40 0.64 4.02
C LEU A 7 15.77 1.29 4.21
N GLU A 8 15.92 2.56 3.83
CA GLU A 8 17.13 3.34 4.07
C GLU A 8 17.42 3.48 5.58
N GLY A 9 16.42 3.83 6.38
CA GLY A 9 16.58 3.97 7.83
C GLY A 9 16.93 2.66 8.55
N ILE A 10 16.36 1.52 8.11
CA ILE A 10 16.74 0.19 8.63
C ILE A 10 18.19 -0.13 8.25
N SER A 11 18.57 0.11 7.00
CA SER A 11 19.93 -0.14 6.51
C SER A 11 20.97 0.66 7.30
N GLU A 12 20.67 1.93 7.58
CA GLU A 12 21.53 2.81 8.36
C GLU A 12 21.64 2.35 9.83
N GLN A 13 20.52 1.99 10.48
CA GLN A 13 20.52 1.46 11.85
C GLN A 13 21.23 0.11 11.98
N ILE A 14 21.09 -0.77 10.99
CA ILE A 14 21.82 -2.06 10.95
C ILE A 14 23.32 -1.81 10.76
N GLY A 15 23.71 -0.91 9.85
CA GLY A 15 25.11 -0.53 9.65
C GLY A 15 25.76 -0.01 10.94
N GLN A 16 25.05 0.88 11.66
CA GLN A 16 25.51 1.39 12.95
C GLN A 16 25.64 0.30 14.02
N LEU A 17 24.75 -0.70 14.03
CA LEU A 17 24.87 -1.85 14.94
C LEU A 17 26.11 -2.70 14.64
N PHE A 18 26.41 -2.93 13.36
CA PHE A 18 27.62 -3.66 12.95
C PHE A 18 28.90 -2.88 13.29
N ASP A 19 28.92 -1.56 13.11
CA ASP A 19 30.08 -0.72 13.48
C ASP A 19 30.31 -0.67 15.00
N GLN A 20 29.25 -0.79 15.79
CA GLN A 20 29.32 -0.81 17.26
C GLN A 20 29.63 -2.20 17.85
N THR A 21 29.52 -3.27 17.05
CA THR A 21 29.87 -4.61 17.50
C THR A 21 31.39 -4.79 17.61
N ARG A 22 31.89 -4.85 18.85
CA ARG A 22 33.27 -5.22 19.13
C ARG A 22 33.54 -6.69 18.73
N PRO A 23 34.75 -7.04 18.27
CA PRO A 23 35.12 -8.44 18.08
C PRO A 23 34.97 -9.20 19.41
N GLY A 24 33.95 -10.05 19.50
CA GLY A 24 33.58 -10.78 20.71
C GLY A 24 32.13 -10.59 21.21
N SER A 25 31.33 -9.71 20.62
CA SER A 25 29.90 -9.60 20.93
C SER A 25 29.15 -10.90 20.60
N ALA A 26 28.29 -11.37 21.50
CA ALA A 26 27.54 -12.60 21.30
C ALA A 26 26.59 -12.45 20.11
N GLU A 27 26.69 -13.35 19.13
CA GLU A 27 25.84 -13.39 17.92
C GLU A 27 24.34 -13.33 18.26
N SER A 28 23.95 -13.90 19.41
CA SER A 28 22.59 -13.85 19.95
C SER A 28 22.11 -12.43 20.28
N GLU A 29 22.96 -11.56 20.83
CA GLU A 29 22.59 -10.19 21.21
C GLU A 29 22.35 -9.34 19.96
N ILE A 30 23.22 -9.46 18.95
CA ILE A 30 23.07 -8.80 17.65
C ILE A 30 21.75 -9.23 16.99
N ARG A 31 21.46 -10.54 16.99
CA ARG A 31 20.24 -11.08 16.40
C ARG A 31 18.98 -10.58 17.10
N GLN A 32 19.01 -10.44 18.42
CA GLN A 32 17.89 -9.85 19.18
C GLN A 32 17.69 -8.38 18.83
N GLN A 33 18.78 -7.60 18.71
CA GLN A 33 18.73 -6.19 18.37
C GLN A 33 18.17 -5.96 16.96
N ILE A 34 18.62 -6.75 15.98
CA ILE A 34 18.10 -6.70 14.60
C ILE A 34 16.62 -7.07 14.56
N ASN A 35 16.20 -8.12 15.27
CA ASN A 35 14.79 -8.50 15.35
C ASN A 35 13.92 -7.38 15.95
N ALA A 36 14.40 -6.71 17.00
CA ALA A 36 13.69 -5.59 17.61
C ALA A 36 13.56 -4.39 16.65
N LEU A 37 14.61 -4.07 15.90
CA LEU A 37 14.57 -3.02 14.88
C LEU A 37 13.56 -3.35 13.77
N LEU A 38 13.59 -4.57 13.23
CA LEU A 38 12.65 -5.01 12.19
C LEU A 38 11.21 -4.94 12.69
N LEU A 39 10.94 -5.42 13.91
CA LEU A 39 9.60 -5.37 14.51
C LEU A 39 9.13 -3.93 14.72
N SER A 40 10.02 -3.03 15.14
CA SER A 40 9.72 -1.60 15.28
C SER A 40 9.43 -0.95 13.91
N ALA A 41 10.16 -1.35 12.87
CA ALA A 41 9.95 -0.84 11.52
C ALA A 41 8.66 -1.35 10.91
N PHE A 42 8.30 -2.62 11.14
CA PHE A 42 6.99 -3.17 10.76
C PHE A 42 5.84 -2.44 11.46
N ARG A 43 5.99 -2.07 12.74
CA ARG A 43 4.98 -1.27 13.47
C ARG A 43 4.86 0.17 12.98
N ARG A 44 5.95 0.75 12.47
CA ARG A 44 5.97 2.11 11.90
C ARG A 44 5.49 2.16 10.45
N MET A 45 5.42 1.02 9.77
CA MET A 45 4.70 0.92 8.52
C MET A 45 3.22 0.83 8.86
N ASP A 46 2.39 1.69 8.25
CA ASP A 46 0.92 1.60 8.29
C ASP A 46 0.46 0.35 7.53
N LEU A 47 0.87 -0.83 8.00
CA LEU A 47 0.59 -2.11 7.40
C LEU A 47 -0.87 -2.43 7.66
N VAL A 48 -1.65 -2.47 6.59
CA VAL A 48 -2.96 -3.11 6.62
C VAL A 48 -2.77 -4.61 6.48
N THR A 49 -3.63 -5.38 7.14
CA THR A 49 -3.67 -6.82 6.95
C THR A 49 -3.99 -7.16 5.50
N ARG A 50 -3.59 -8.36 5.06
CA ARG A 50 -3.92 -8.82 3.71
C ARG A 50 -5.44 -8.86 3.48
N GLU A 51 -6.20 -9.23 4.50
CA GLU A 51 -7.67 -9.28 4.46
C GLU A 51 -8.27 -7.87 4.26
N GLU A 52 -7.76 -6.86 4.97
CA GLU A 52 -8.20 -5.47 4.78
C GLU A 52 -7.85 -4.94 3.39
N PHE A 53 -6.65 -5.27 2.89
CA PHE A 53 -6.25 -4.91 1.52
C PHE A 53 -7.17 -5.54 0.47
N ASP A 54 -7.47 -6.83 0.62
CA ASP A 54 -8.34 -7.57 -0.29
C ASP A 54 -9.78 -7.01 -0.24
N ALA A 55 -10.27 -6.67 0.97
CA ALA A 55 -11.57 -6.04 1.15
C ALA A 55 -11.66 -4.66 0.46
N GLN A 56 -10.65 -3.81 0.62
CA GLN A 56 -10.60 -2.50 -0.05
C GLN A 56 -10.50 -2.63 -1.57
N SER A 57 -9.70 -3.59 -2.05
CA SER A 57 -9.58 -3.90 -3.47
C SER A 57 -10.91 -4.35 -4.07
N ALA A 58 -11.67 -5.18 -3.35
CA ALA A 58 -12.99 -5.61 -3.77
C ALA A 58 -14.00 -4.46 -3.81
N VAL A 59 -13.96 -3.55 -2.83
CA VAL A 59 -14.79 -2.32 -2.85
C VAL A 59 -14.46 -1.47 -4.08
N LEU A 60 -13.18 -1.24 -4.35
CA LEU A 60 -12.72 -0.46 -5.51
C LEU A 60 -13.17 -1.08 -6.83
N ALA A 61 -13.07 -2.41 -6.96
CA ALA A 61 -13.54 -3.14 -8.14
C ALA A 61 -15.04 -2.92 -8.38
N ARG A 62 -15.87 -3.03 -7.33
CA ARG A 62 -17.32 -2.76 -7.43
C ARG A 62 -17.62 -1.31 -7.81
N SER A 63 -16.89 -0.35 -7.24
CA SER A 63 -17.06 1.07 -7.58
C SER A 63 -16.72 1.34 -9.05
N ARG A 64 -15.64 0.73 -9.59
CA ARG A 64 -15.30 0.84 -11.02
C ARG A 64 -16.39 0.26 -11.91
N ALA A 65 -16.87 -0.95 -11.61
CA ALA A 65 -17.97 -1.56 -12.36
C ALA A 65 -19.23 -0.69 -12.34
N LYS A 66 -19.56 -0.08 -11.20
CA LYS A 66 -20.72 0.82 -11.10
C LYS A 66 -20.51 2.12 -11.88
N LEU A 67 -19.30 2.67 -11.89
CA LEU A 67 -18.96 3.85 -12.69
C LEU A 67 -19.10 3.56 -14.19
N GLU A 68 -18.57 2.43 -14.67
CA GLU A 68 -18.70 2.02 -16.08
C GLU A 68 -20.17 1.85 -16.49
N GLN A 69 -20.99 1.24 -15.62
CA GLN A 69 -22.43 1.13 -15.85
C GLN A 69 -23.09 2.51 -15.96
N LEU A 70 -22.81 3.41 -15.02
CA LEU A 70 -23.39 4.76 -15.02
C LEU A 70 -22.94 5.58 -16.24
N GLN A 71 -21.69 5.43 -16.66
CA GLN A 71 -21.19 6.06 -17.89
C GLN A 71 -21.96 5.55 -19.11
N SER A 72 -22.20 4.24 -19.21
CA SER A 72 -23.00 3.67 -20.31
C SER A 72 -24.45 4.16 -20.29
N GLU A 73 -25.08 4.20 -19.11
CA GLU A 73 -26.43 4.74 -18.94
C GLU A 73 -26.51 6.21 -19.35
N LEU A 74 -25.51 7.02 -18.97
CA LEU A 74 -25.40 8.42 -19.34
C LEU A 74 -25.27 8.59 -20.86
N GLU A 75 -24.39 7.85 -21.52
CA GLU A 75 -24.24 7.90 -22.99
C GLU A 75 -25.55 7.54 -23.71
N GLN A 76 -26.29 6.55 -23.21
CA GLN A 76 -27.59 6.20 -23.77
C GLN A 76 -28.60 7.33 -23.59
N LEU A 77 -28.59 7.99 -22.44
CA LEU A 77 -29.46 9.13 -22.16
C LEU A 77 -29.11 10.32 -23.06
N GLU A 78 -27.83 10.65 -23.18
CA GLU A 78 -27.33 11.72 -24.05
C GLU A 78 -27.72 11.49 -25.51
N LYS A 79 -27.61 10.25 -26.00
CA LYS A 79 -28.07 9.87 -27.35
C LYS A 79 -29.59 10.07 -27.51
N LYS A 80 -30.39 9.68 -26.52
CA LYS A 80 -31.86 9.87 -26.56
C LYS A 80 -32.23 11.36 -26.56
N VAL A 81 -31.59 12.17 -25.72
CA VAL A 81 -31.84 13.62 -25.68
C VAL A 81 -31.41 14.29 -26.98
N GLY A 82 -30.21 13.96 -27.51
CA GLY A 82 -29.74 14.45 -28.81
C GLY A 82 -30.67 14.08 -29.97
N GLN A 83 -31.30 12.90 -29.92
CA GLN A 83 -32.32 12.49 -30.90
C GLN A 83 -33.64 13.26 -30.75
N THR A 84 -34.05 13.64 -29.54
CA THR A 84 -35.27 14.45 -29.33
C THR A 84 -35.12 15.90 -29.76
N VAL A 85 -33.91 16.48 -29.68
CA VAL A 85 -33.63 17.86 -30.10
C VAL A 85 -33.51 17.99 -31.63
N ASN A 86 -33.20 16.90 -32.34
CA ASN A 86 -32.94 16.90 -33.78
C ASN A 86 -34.12 16.34 -34.61
N LYS A 87 -35.34 16.31 -34.05
CA LYS A 87 -36.55 15.95 -34.80
C LYS A 87 -37.18 17.24 -35.37
N PRO A 88 -37.41 17.34 -36.69
CA PRO A 88 -38.03 18.51 -37.31
C PRO A 88 -39.47 18.75 -36.84
#